data_AF-A0A1M7QVN1-F1
#
_entry.id   AF-A0A1M7QVN1-F1
#
_cell.length_a   1.000
_cell.length_b   1.000
_cell.length_c   1.000
_cell.angle_alpha   90.00
_cell.angle_beta   90.00
_cell.angle_gamma   90.00
#
_symmetry.space_group_name_H-M   'P 1'
#
loop_
_entity.id
_entity.type
_entity.pdbx_description
1 polymer ?
#
loop_
_entity_poly.entity_id
_entity_poly.type
_entity_poly.pdbx_seq_one_letter_code
_entity_poly.pdbx_strand_id
1 'polypeptide(L)' 'KADKRLKTSRGIAKRKQRCYDVEPVFGNIKHNHHFKRFMLRGIEKVTIEAGLLALAHNLRKKTA' A
#
# COMPACT_ATOMS: atom_id res chain seq x y z
N LYS A 1 -23.19 -3.88 -0.16
CA LYS A 1 -22.49 -5.05 0.46
C LYS A 1 -21.22 -4.64 1.25
N ALA A 2 -20.39 -3.71 0.76
CA ALA A 2 -19.16 -3.28 1.45
C ALA A 2 -19.40 -2.61 2.81
N ASP A 3 -20.37 -1.69 2.89
CA ASP A 3 -20.69 -0.95 4.13
C ASP A 3 -21.04 -1.87 5.31
N LYS A 4 -21.86 -2.89 5.06
CA LYS A 4 -22.20 -3.93 6.05
C LYS A 4 -20.96 -4.64 6.60
N ARG A 5 -19.93 -4.90 5.78
CA ARG A 5 -18.68 -5.56 6.21
C ARG A 5 -17.79 -4.62 7.02
N LEU A 6 -17.74 -3.34 6.66
CA LEU A 6 -16.91 -2.32 7.32
C LEU A 6 -17.41 -1.95 8.72
N LYS A 7 -18.71 -2.08 8.97
CA LYS A 7 -19.36 -1.77 10.26
C LYS A 7 -19.31 -2.91 11.29
N THR A 8 -18.86 -4.11 10.91
CA THR A 8 -18.64 -5.21 11.86
C THR A 8 -17.48 -4.89 12.81
N SER A 9 -17.45 -5.51 14.00
CA SER A 9 -16.33 -5.38 14.95
C SER A 9 -14.98 -5.70 14.29
N ARG A 10 -14.92 -6.78 13.50
CA ARG A 10 -13.75 -7.15 12.69
C ARG A 10 -13.38 -6.07 11.66
N GLY A 11 -14.37 -5.48 10.99
CA GLY A 11 -14.17 -4.40 10.03
C GLY A 11 -13.59 -3.15 10.67
N ILE A 12 -14.10 -2.76 11.85
CA ILE A 12 -13.61 -1.63 12.62
C ILE A 12 -12.16 -1.87 13.08
N ALA A 13 -11.86 -3.05 13.61
CA ALA A 13 -10.50 -3.42 14.02
C ALA A 13 -9.51 -3.30 12.86
N LYS A 14 -9.84 -3.87 11.68
CA LYS A 14 -8.99 -3.77 10.49
C LYS A 14 -8.83 -2.34 9.96
N ARG A 15 -9.86 -1.50 10.09
CA ARG A 15 -9.77 -0.08 9.70
C ARG A 15 -8.80 0.67 10.59
N LYS A 16 -8.85 0.45 11.91
CA LYS A 16 -7.88 1.02 12.85
C LYS A 16 -6.47 0.50 12.55
N GLN A 17 -6.36 -0.78 12.18
CA GLN A 17 -5.10 -1.41 11.80
C GLN A 17 -4.41 -0.76 10.61
N ARG A 18 -5.20 -0.37 9.60
CA ARG A 18 -4.68 0.20 8.36
C ARG A 18 -3.82 1.46 8.56
N CYS A 19 -4.16 2.27 9.56
CA CYS A 19 -3.50 3.55 9.82
C CYS A 19 -2.03 3.39 10.26
N TYR A 20 -1.67 2.28 10.90
CA TYR A 20 -0.28 2.02 11.30
C TYR A 20 0.43 1.00 10.41
N ASP A 21 -0.31 0.08 9.78
CA ASP A 21 0.32 -0.96 8.95
C ASP A 21 0.50 -0.53 7.49
N VAL A 22 -0.54 0.04 6.87
CA VAL A 22 -0.60 0.19 5.40
C VAL A 22 -0.41 1.64 4.97
N GLU A 23 -1.08 2.57 5.64
CA GLU A 23 -1.01 4.00 5.30
C GLU A 23 0.44 4.56 5.41
N PRO A 24 1.25 4.20 6.42
CA PRO A 24 2.63 4.68 6.52
C PRO A 24 3.53 4.16 5.39
N VAL A 25 3.27 2.96 4.88
CA VAL A 25 4.01 2.38 3.76
C VAL A 25 3.85 3.25 2.51
N PHE A 26 2.62 3.60 2.17
CA PHE A 26 2.34 4.49 1.04
C PHE A 26 2.83 5.92 1.28
N GLY A 27 2.76 6.41 2.51
CA GLY A 27 3.35 7.70 2.88
C GLY A 27 4.87 7.73 2.65
N ASN A 28 5.58 6.70 3.09
CA ASN A 28 7.02 6.55 2.90
C ASN A 28 7.39 6.53 1.41
N ILE A 29 6.66 5.76 0.60
CA ILE A 29 6.87 5.67 -0.86
C ILE A 29 6.71 7.05 -1.52
N LYS A 30 5.64 7.77 -1.19
CA LYS A 30 5.33 9.05 -1.85
C LYS A 30 6.23 10.19 -1.40
N HIS A 31 6.48 10.29 -0.08
CA HIS A 31 7.18 11.43 0.50
C HIS A 31 8.68 11.20 0.63
N ASN A 32 9.11 10.07 1.18
CA ASN A 32 10.53 9.83 1.46
C ASN A 32 11.27 9.27 0.24
N HIS A 33 10.61 8.44 -0.58
CA HIS A 33 11.18 7.95 -1.84
C HIS A 33 10.85 8.84 -3.04
N HIS A 34 10.13 9.93 -2.82
CA HIS A 34 9.72 10.90 -3.86
C HIS A 34 9.02 10.27 -5.08
N PHE A 35 8.35 9.12 -4.90
CA PHE A 35 7.61 8.46 -5.98
C PHE A 35 6.29 9.18 -6.24
N LYS A 36 6.32 10.16 -7.16
CA LYS A 36 5.17 11.02 -7.49
C LYS A 36 4.41 10.57 -8.74
N ARG A 37 5.08 9.87 -9.66
CA ARG A 37 4.52 9.43 -10.95
C ARG A 37 5.11 8.09 -11.33
N PHE A 38 4.30 7.26 -11.98
CA PHE A 38 4.79 6.05 -12.64
C PHE A 38 5.66 6.43 -13.83
N MET A 39 6.72 5.66 -14.05
CA MET A 39 7.62 5.83 -15.19
C MET A 39 7.03 5.23 -16.46
N LEU A 40 6.28 4.13 -16.34
CA LEU A 40 5.67 3.44 -17.46
C LEU A 40 4.22 3.92 -17.71
N ARG A 41 3.73 3.67 -18.93
CA ARG A 41 2.34 3.97 -19.36
C ARG A 41 1.63 2.68 -19.75
N GLY A 42 0.32 2.64 -19.51
CA GLY A 42 -0.53 1.46 -19.73
C GLY A 42 -0.69 0.62 -18.46
N ILE A 43 -1.90 0.07 -18.25
CA ILE A 43 -2.28 -0.61 -17.00
C ILE A 43 -1.36 -1.78 -16.68
N GLU A 44 -1.02 -2.60 -17.68
CA GLU A 44 -0.17 -3.78 -17.49
C GLU A 44 1.23 -3.40 -16.98
N LYS A 45 1.87 -2.43 -17.63
CA LYS A 45 3.21 -1.97 -17.27
C LYS A 45 3.24 -1.26 -15.91
N VAL A 46 2.24 -0.43 -15.63
CA VAL A 46 2.08 0.24 -14.33
C VAL A 46 1.86 -0.79 -13.21
N THR A 47 1.15 -1.88 -13.48
CA THR A 47 0.93 -2.95 -12.51
C THR A 47 2.25 -3.64 -12.14
N ILE A 48 3.12 -3.88 -13.12
CA ILE A 48 4.47 -4.43 -12.88
C ILE A 48 5.29 -3.47 -12.02
N GLU A 49 5.31 -2.17 -12.36
CA GLU A 49 6.06 -1.15 -11.61
C GLU A 49 5.58 -1.06 -10.15
N ALA A 50 4.27 -1.01 -9.92
CA ALA A 50 3.68 -1.02 -8.58
C ALA A 50 4.01 -2.31 -7.81
N GLY A 51 4.00 -3.46 -8.49
CA GLY A 51 4.35 -4.75 -7.91
C GLY A 51 5.81 -4.84 -7.45
N LEU A 52 6.74 -4.38 -8.29
CA LEU A 52 8.17 -4.30 -7.95
C LEU A 52 8.41 -3.39 -6.75
N LEU A 53 7.73 -2.25 -6.70
CA LEU A 53 7.84 -1.29 -5.61
C LEU A 53 7.32 -1.87 -4.28
N ALA A 54 6.20 -2.60 -4.31
CA ALA A 54 5.68 -3.30 -3.15
C ALA A 54 6.61 -4.44 -2.69
N LEU A 55 7.18 -5.21 -3.63
CA LEU A 55 8.13 -6.28 -3.33
C LEU A 55 9.39 -5.73 -2.66
N ALA A 56 9.98 -4.66 -3.21
CA ALA A 56 11.15 -3.99 -2.64
C ALA A 56 10.88 -3.52 -1.21
N HIS A 57 9.69 -2.94 -0.95
CA HIS A 57 9.30 -2.55 0.40
C HIS A 57 9.23 -3.74 1.36
N ASN A 58 8.61 -4.84 0.94
CA ASN A 58 8.49 -6.05 1.76
C ASN A 58 9.85 -6.69 2.07
N LEU A 59 10.75 -6.73 1.08
CA LEU A 59 12.12 -7.22 1.29
C LEU A 59 12.85 -6.36 2.33
N ARG A 60 12.75 -5.03 2.21
CA ARG A 60 13.37 -4.10 3.17
C ARG A 60 12.82 -4.27 4.59
N LYS A 61 11.52 -4.53 4.73
CA LYS A 61 10.88 -4.82 6.03
C LYS A 61 11.30 -6.18 6.60
N LYS A 62 11.65 -7.14 5.75
CA LYS A 62 12.09 -8.48 6.18
C LYS A 62 13.54 -8.50 6.67
N THR A 63 14.38 -7.61 6.14
CA THR A 63 15.80 -7.51 6.50
C THR A 63 16.07 -6.57 7.68
N ALA A 64 15.18 -5.61 7.93
CA ALA A 64 15.26 -4.68 9.05
C ALA A 64 14.61 -5.27 10.31
#